data_AF-A0AAV3XE38-F1
#
_entry.id   AF-A0AAV3XE38-F1
#
_cell.length_a   1.000
_cell.length_b   1.000
_cell.length_c   1.000
_cell.angle_alpha   90.00
_cell.angle_beta   90.00
_cell.angle_gamma   90.00
#
_symmetry.space_group_name_H-M   'P 1'
#
loop_
_entity.id
_entity.type
_entity.pdbx_description
1 polymer ?
#
loop_
_entity_poly.entity_id
_entity_poly.type
_entity_poly.pdbx_seq_one_letter_code
_entity_poly.pdbx_strand_id
1 'polypeptide(L)' 'MSQITTTELPQTLQTLFIEVERTKTPLTVIHEGKPLVIIYPAIAPAPRPAFGAMKGSGEILGDLIAPVAQPWEVLE' A
#
# COMPACT_ATOMS: atom_id res chain seq x y z
N MET A 1 15.43 12.02 -8.02
CA MET A 1 15.52 10.55 -8.09
C MET A 1 16.16 10.20 -9.42
N SER A 2 17.25 9.44 -9.43
CA SER A 2 17.84 8.97 -10.68
C SER A 2 17.00 7.83 -11.24
N GLN A 3 16.72 7.88 -12.54
CA GLN A 3 16.05 6.81 -13.28
C GLN A 3 17.10 6.10 -14.12
N ILE A 4 17.06 4.77 -14.14
CA ILE A 4 17.90 3.93 -15.00
C ILE A 4 17.00 3.04 -15.83
N THR A 5 17.39 2.78 -17.08
CA THR A 5 16.65 1.87 -17.95
C THR A 5 17.17 0.44 -17.81
N THR A 6 16.30 -0.55 -18.03
CA THR A 6 16.68 -1.96 -17.95
C THR A 6 17.81 -2.33 -18.93
N THR A 7 17.93 -1.61 -20.04
CA THR A 7 18.96 -1.80 -21.06
C THR A 7 20.37 -1.43 -20.59
N GLU A 8 20.49 -0.59 -19.55
CA GLU A 8 21.79 -0.23 -18.95
C GLU A 8 22.28 -1.27 -17.94
N LEU A 9 21.46 -2.27 -17.61
CA LEU A 9 21.77 -3.30 -16.61
C LEU A 9 22.27 -4.59 -17.25
N PRO A 10 23.19 -5.32 -16.58
CA PRO A 10 23.54 -6.69 -16.96
C PRO A 10 22.30 -7.58 -17.07
N GLN A 11 22.28 -8.48 -18.06
CA GLN A 11 21.12 -9.36 -18.35
C GLN A 11 20.62 -10.11 -17.11
N THR A 12 21.53 -10.57 -16.25
CA THR A 12 21.17 -11.26 -15.00
C THR A 12 20.30 -10.41 -14.09
N LEU A 13 20.61 -9.12 -13.93
CA LEU A 13 19.78 -8.20 -13.13
C LEU A 13 18.43 -7.94 -13.80
N GLN A 14 18.40 -7.84 -15.13
CA GLN A 14 17.14 -7.69 -15.87
C GLN A 14 16.20 -8.87 -15.58
N THR A 15 16.71 -10.10 -15.67
CA THR A 15 15.94 -11.31 -15.37
C THR A 15 15.42 -11.33 -13.93
N LEU A 16 16.25 -10.95 -12.95
CA LEU A 16 15.83 -10.88 -11.55
C LEU A 16 14.71 -9.86 -11.35
N PHE A 17 14.78 -8.69 -11.98
CA PHE A 17 13.75 -7.66 -11.83
C PHE A 17 12.44 -8.06 -12.49
N ILE A 18 12.50 -8.71 -13.66
CA ILE A 18 11.33 -9.29 -14.33
C ILE A 18 10.69 -10.35 -13.43
N GLU A 19 11.48 -11.19 -12.77
CA GLU A 19 10.93 -12.22 -11.88
C GLU A 19 10.29 -11.64 -10.61
N VAL A 20 10.88 -10.61 -10.00
CA VAL A 20 10.29 -9.87 -8.88
C VAL A 20 8.97 -9.23 -9.29
N GLU A 21 8.93 -8.61 -10.48
CA GLU A 21 7.70 -8.02 -11.02
C GLU A 21 6.62 -9.09 -11.25
N ARG A 22 6.99 -10.22 -11.86
CA ARG A 22 6.08 -11.34 -12.20
C ARG A 22 5.50 -12.02 -10.96
N THR A 23 6.34 -12.29 -9.97
CA THR A 23 5.96 -13.02 -8.75
C THR A 23 5.36 -12.12 -7.68
N LYS A 24 5.50 -10.80 -7.82
CA LYS A 24 5.16 -9.81 -6.79
C LYS A 24 5.79 -10.08 -5.42
N THR A 25 6.86 -10.86 -5.39
CA THR A 25 7.56 -11.26 -4.18
C THR A 25 8.85 -10.46 -4.05
N PRO A 26 9.11 -9.80 -2.91
CA PRO A 26 10.33 -9.03 -2.72
C PRO A 26 11.58 -9.91 -2.73
N LEU A 27 12.69 -9.38 -3.26
CA LEU A 27 14.00 -10.03 -3.26
C LEU A 27 14.95 -9.30 -2.31
N THR A 28 15.60 -10.02 -1.40
CA THR A 28 16.68 -9.48 -0.56
C THR A 28 18.03 -9.86 -1.16
N VAL A 29 18.86 -8.86 -1.47
CA VAL A 29 20.23 -9.05 -1.92
C VAL A 29 21.16 -8.98 -0.71
N ILE A 30 21.96 -10.02 -0.51
CA ILE A 30 22.90 -10.14 0.61
C ILE A 30 24.32 -9.97 0.06
N HIS A 31 25.13 -9.15 0.72
CA HIS A 31 26.55 -8.97 0.44
C HIS A 31 27.34 -9.16 1.74
N GLU A 32 28.35 -10.03 1.72
CA GLU A 32 29.18 -10.34 2.89
C GLU A 32 28.36 -10.76 4.14
N GLY A 33 27.31 -11.56 3.92
CA GLY A 33 26.44 -12.06 4.98
C GLY A 33 25.48 -11.01 5.56
N LYS A 34 25.45 -9.78 5.03
CA LYS A 34 24.55 -8.71 5.46
C LYS A 34 23.59 -8.31 4.34
N PRO A 35 22.32 -7.98 4.64
CA PRO A 35 21.41 -7.42 3.66
C PRO A 35 21.96 -6.11 3.10
N LEU A 36 22.12 -6.04 1.77
CA LEU A 36 22.59 -4.85 1.06
C LEU A 36 21.41 -4.00 0.58
N VAL A 37 20.41 -4.64 -0.03
CA VAL A 37 19.22 -3.98 -0.56
C VAL A 37 18.06 -4.96 -0.61
N ILE A 38 16.84 -4.44 -0.48
CA ILE A 38 15.60 -5.18 -0.73
C ILE A 38 14.90 -4.53 -1.91
N ILE A 39 14.54 -5.35 -2.90
CA ILE A 39 13.93 -4.92 -4.15
C ILE A 39 12.47 -5.33 -4.11
N TYR A 40 11.58 -4.35 -4.12
CA TYR A 40 10.14 -4.56 -4.16
C TYR A 40 9.62 -4.39 -5.59
N PRO A 41 8.60 -5.16 -5.98
CA PRO A 41 7.90 -4.90 -7.23
C PRO A 41 7.28 -3.51 -7.18
N ALA A 42 7.33 -2.80 -8.31
CA ALA A 42 6.57 -1.56 -8.44
C ALA A 42 5.07 -1.87 -8.33
N ILE A 43 4.38 -1.14 -7.46
CA ILE A 43 2.92 -1.18 -7.35
C ILE A 43 2.41 0.02 -8.13
N ALA A 44 1.67 -0.23 -9.21
CA ALA A 44 0.93 0.84 -9.86
C ALA A 44 -0.08 1.40 -8.84
N PRO A 45 -0.05 2.70 -8.53
CA PRO A 45 -1.05 3.26 -7.62
C PRO A 45 -2.41 3.04 -8.26
N ALA A 46 -3.21 2.16 -7.66
CA ALA A 46 -4.61 2.06 -8.02
C ALA A 46 -5.24 3.42 -7.73
N PRO A 47 -6.04 3.99 -8.66
CA PRO A 47 -6.74 5.23 -8.38
C PRO A 47 -7.62 5.00 -7.16
N ARG A 48 -7.29 5.68 -6.06
CA ARG A 48 -8.10 5.62 -4.85
C ARG A 48 -9.45 6.24 -5.21
N PRO A 49 -10.58 5.56 -4.96
CA PRO A 49 -11.88 6.18 -5.17
C PRO A 49 -11.96 7.46 -4.34
N ALA A 50 -12.55 8.51 -4.92
CA ALA A 50 -12.64 9.83 -4.29
C ALA A 50 -13.39 9.82 -2.95
N PHE A 51 -14.23 8.81 -2.73
CA PHE A 51 -15.01 8.62 -1.52
C PHE A 51 -15.16 7.12 -1.20
N GLY A 52 -15.64 6.81 0.00
CA GLY A 52 -15.94 5.43 0.40
C GLY A 52 -14.75 4.65 0.97
N ALA A 53 -13.82 5.33 1.65
CA ALA A 53 -12.73 4.67 2.38
C ALA A 53 -13.24 3.65 3.43
N MET A 54 -14.49 3.83 3.90
CA MET A 54 -15.20 2.95 4.83
C MET A 54 -16.36 2.18 4.17
N LYS A 55 -16.38 2.09 2.84
CA LYS A 55 -17.47 1.39 2.13
C LYS A 55 -17.53 -0.06 2.58
N GLY A 56 -18.68 -0.47 3.11
CA GLY A 56 -18.92 -1.83 3.60
C GLY A 56 -18.43 -2.11 5.02
N SER A 57 -17.88 -1.12 5.75
CA SER A 57 -17.49 -1.28 7.16
C SER A 57 -18.54 -0.80 8.16
N GLY A 58 -19.66 -0.25 7.71
CA GLY A 58 -20.75 0.24 8.56
C GLY A 58 -21.89 -0.78 8.67
N GLU A 59 -22.59 -0.76 9.80
CA GLU A 59 -23.78 -1.56 10.08
C GLU A 59 -24.98 -0.63 10.35
N ILE A 60 -26.17 -1.01 9.88
CA ILE A 60 -27.42 -0.30 10.19
C ILE A 60 -27.99 -0.89 11.48
N LEU A 61 -27.92 -0.13 12.57
CA LEU A 61 -28.38 -0.58 13.88
C LEU A 61 -29.86 -0.27 14.16
N GLY A 62 -30.48 0.62 13.39
CA GLY A 62 -31.88 1.02 13.53
C GLY A 62 -32.09 2.53 13.45
N ASP A 63 -33.31 2.97 13.73
CA ASP A 63 -33.72 4.37 13.60
C ASP A 63 -33.48 5.17 14.89
N LEU A 64 -33.07 6.43 14.72
CA LEU A 64 -32.97 7.41 15.80
C LEU A 64 -34.35 8.03 16.07
N ILE A 65 -35.14 7.40 16.95
CA ILE A 65 -36.52 7.81 17.23
C ILE A 65 -36.66 8.88 18.32
N ALA A 66 -35.63 9.12 19.11
CA ALA A 66 -35.64 10.10 20.20
C ALA A 66 -34.21 10.54 20.55
N PRO A 67 -34.03 11.77 21.08
CA PRO A 67 -32.76 12.19 21.64
C PRO A 67 -32.40 11.36 22.87
N VAL A 68 -31.10 11.21 23.11
CA VAL A 68 -30.62 10.60 24.35
C VAL A 68 -30.96 11.54 25.51
N ALA A 69 -31.55 11.02 26.59
CA ALA A 69 -31.89 11.77 27.79
C ALA A 69 -30.65 12.06 28.64
N GLN A 70 -29.65 12.72 28.05
CA GLN A 70 -28.44 13.18 28.73
C GLN A 70 -28.30 14.69 28.57
N PRO A 71 -27.87 15.42 29.62
CA PRO A 71 -27.56 16.83 29.50
C PRO A 71 -26.45 17.01 28.45
N TRP A 72 -26.68 17.89 27.49
CA TRP A 72 -25.69 18.22 26.48
C TRP A 72 -24.72 19.26 27.06
N GLU A 73 -23.45 18.91 27.21
CA GLU A 73 -22.37 19.84 27.55
C GLU A 73 -22.09 20.73 26.31
N VAL A 74 -22.75 21.89 26.22
CA VAL A 74 -22.33 22.93 25.29
C VAL A 74 -21.10 23.60 25.91
N LEU A 75 -19.96 23.58 25.20
CA LEU A 75 -18.80 24.38 25.57
C LEU A 75 -19.19 25.87 25.55
N GLU A 76 -19.18 26.53 26.71
CA GLU A 76 -19.23 28.00 26.84
C GLU A 76 -17.93 28.66 26.35
#